data_AF-A0A4U9VX38-F1
#
_entry.id   AF-A0A4U9VX38-F1
#
_cell.length_a   1.000
_cell.length_b   1.000
_cell.length_c   1.000
_cell.angle_alpha   90.00
_cell.angle_beta   90.00
_cell.angle_gamma   90.00
#
_symmetry.space_group_name_H-M   'P 1'
#
loop_
_entity.id
_entity.type
_entity.pdbx_description
1 polymer ?
#
loop_
_entity_poly.entity_id
_entity_poly.type
_entity_poly.pdbx_seq_one_letter_code
_entity_poly.pdbx_strand_id
1 'polypeptide(L)'
;MICVFDTAFGPMVQILVGATIVGSIETVWAGTVTPPREGIIRRWTYPAEGMEGAIQLVKGEEMGRFKLGSTVINLFTPGSVQFAPHLNNGTVTRMGQAFAEAAAAPEATFEGN
;
A
#
# COMPACT_ATOMS: atom_id res chain seq x y z
N MET A 1 -8.50 -0.14 -7.24
CA MET A 1 -7.13 -0.38 -7.74
C MET A 1 -6.35 -1.13 -6.68
N ILE A 2 -5.58 -2.14 -7.07
CA ILE A 2 -4.77 -2.95 -6.16
C ILE A 2 -3.31 -2.74 -6.56
N CYS A 3 -2.49 -2.28 -5.64
CA CYS A 3 -1.06 -2.10 -5.82
C CYS A 3 -0.32 -3.03 -4.87
N VAL A 4 0.62 -3.82 -5.40
CA VAL A 4 1.44 -4.75 -4.63
C VAL A 4 2.87 -4.22 -4.68
N PHE A 5 3.48 -4.07 -3.51
CA PHE A 5 4.83 -3.55 -3.34
C PHE A 5 5.70 -4.56 -2.61
N ASP A 6 6.92 -4.72 -3.10
CA ASP A 6 8.00 -5.29 -2.33
C ASP A 6 8.54 -4.21 -1.39
N THR A 7 8.65 -4.52 -0.10
CA THR A 7 9.11 -3.57 0.92
C THR A 7 10.12 -4.24 1.86
N ALA A 8 10.82 -3.45 2.66
CA ALA A 8 11.73 -3.95 3.70
C ALA A 8 11.03 -4.85 4.75
N PHE A 9 9.70 -4.79 4.85
CA PHE A 9 8.90 -5.60 5.78
C PHE A 9 8.20 -6.77 5.07
N GLY A 10 8.67 -7.13 3.87
CA GLY A 10 8.04 -8.10 2.98
C GLY A 10 6.96 -7.49 2.09
N PRO A 11 6.17 -8.33 1.39
CA PRO A 11 5.11 -7.85 0.52
C PRO A 11 4.06 -7.04 1.27
N MET A 12 3.70 -5.88 0.70
CA MET A 12 2.63 -5.00 1.17
C MET A 12 1.64 -4.78 0.03
N VAL A 13 0.34 -4.80 0.33
CA VAL A 13 -0.71 -4.47 -0.64
C VAL A 13 -1.43 -3.21 -0.21
N GLN A 14 -1.49 -2.21 -1.09
CA GLN A 14 -2.31 -1.02 -0.91
C GLN A 14 -3.47 -1.02 -1.91
N ILE A 15 -4.69 -0.95 -1.40
CA ILE A 15 -5.92 -1.02 -2.20
C ILE A 15 -6.65 0.31 -2.09
N LEU A 16 -6.90 0.93 -3.24
CA LEU A 16 -7.68 2.16 -3.37
C LEU A 16 -9.10 1.80 -3.84
N VAL A 17 -10.10 2.05 -2.99
CA VAL A 17 -11.52 1.67 -3.22
C VAL A 17 -12.38 2.90 -3.42
N GLY A 18 -12.56 3.31 -4.68
CA GLY A 18 -13.35 4.48 -5.04
C GLY A 18 -14.79 4.46 -4.50
N ALA A 19 -15.34 5.64 -4.20
CA ALA A 19 -16.72 5.82 -3.75
C ALA A 19 -17.72 5.98 -4.92
N THR A 20 -19.02 5.89 -4.61
CA THR A 20 -20.13 5.90 -5.58
C THR A 20 -20.11 7.09 -6.54
N ILE A 21 -19.85 8.31 -6.05
CA ILE A 21 -19.97 9.55 -6.83
C ILE A 21 -18.68 9.86 -7.61
N VAL A 22 -17.51 9.54 -7.04
CA VAL A 22 -16.21 9.89 -7.65
C VAL A 22 -15.20 8.77 -7.42
N GLY A 23 -15.32 7.68 -8.16
CA GLY A 23 -14.27 6.65 -8.16
C GLY A 23 -13.24 6.91 -9.24
N SER A 24 -12.74 8.16 -9.29
CA SER A 24 -11.53 8.47 -10.05
C SER A 24 -10.32 8.15 -9.20
N ILE A 25 -9.42 7.34 -9.75
CA ILE A 25 -8.20 6.89 -9.08
C ILE A 25 -7.03 7.24 -9.97
N GLU A 26 -6.03 7.87 -9.37
CA GLU A 26 -4.81 8.30 -10.03
C GLU A 26 -3.60 7.80 -9.25
N THR A 27 -2.56 7.39 -9.97
CA THR A 27 -1.25 7.05 -9.41
C THR A 27 -0.20 7.92 -10.07
N VAL A 28 0.88 8.22 -9.34
CA VAL A 28 1.90 9.17 -9.83
C VAL A 28 2.62 8.67 -11.08
N TRP A 29 2.67 7.36 -11.31
CA TRP A 29 3.34 6.76 -12.48
C TRP A 29 2.39 6.46 -13.66
N ALA A 30 1.12 6.12 -13.40
CA ALA A 30 0.18 5.73 -14.45
C ALA A 30 -0.84 6.82 -14.80
N GLY A 31 -0.82 7.96 -14.09
CA GLY A 31 -1.82 9.00 -14.21
C GLY A 31 -3.20 8.50 -13.80
N THR A 32 -4.24 9.05 -14.43
CA THR A 32 -5.63 8.66 -14.17
C THR A 32 -5.88 7.24 -14.70
N VAL A 33 -6.01 6.28 -13.79
CA VAL A 33 -6.32 4.88 -14.11
C VAL A 33 -7.82 4.70 -14.38
N THR A 34 -8.64 5.45 -13.65
CA THR A 34 -10.09 5.48 -13.80
C THR A 34 -10.56 6.91 -13.59
N PRO A 35 -11.48 7.47 -14.39
CA PRO A 35 -12.09 6.95 -15.63
C PRO A 35 -11.14 6.94 -16.85
N PRO A 36 -11.48 6.20 -17.93
CA PRO A 36 -12.73 5.46 -18.19
C PRO A 36 -12.84 4.14 -17.41
N ARG A 37 -14.08 3.71 -17.12
CA ARG A 37 -14.38 2.39 -16.54
C ARG A 37 -14.82 1.44 -17.65
N GLU A 38 -13.91 0.60 -18.10
CA GLU A 38 -14.20 -0.35 -19.18
C GLU A 38 -14.93 -1.63 -18.72
N GLY A 39 -15.10 -1.82 -17.40
CA GLY A 39 -15.75 -3.01 -16.85
C GLY A 39 -14.91 -4.29 -16.91
N ILE A 40 -13.66 -4.20 -17.38
CA ILE A 40 -12.71 -5.30 -17.44
C ILE A 40 -11.61 -5.16 -16.37
N ILE A 41 -11.07 -6.30 -15.93
CA ILE A 41 -9.91 -6.32 -15.06
C ILE A 41 -8.66 -6.08 -15.90
N ARG A 42 -7.85 -5.09 -15.49
CA ARG A 42 -6.53 -4.83 -16.05
C ARG A 42 -5.45 -5.17 -15.03
N ARG A 43 -4.34 -5.71 -15.50
CA ARG A 43 -3.16 -6.03 -14.68
C ARG A 43 -1.92 -5.46 -15.35
N TRP A 44 -1.15 -4.69 -14.60
CA TRP A 44 0.18 -4.25 -14.98
C TRP A 44 1.20 -4.97 -14.08
N THR A 45 2.39 -5.22 -14.60
CA THR A 45 3.50 -5.82 -13.86
C THR A 45 4.74 -4.99 -14.15
N TYR A 46 5.47 -4.66 -13.09
CA TYR A 46 6.66 -3.84 -13.15
C TYR A 46 7.87 -4.70 -12.78
N PRO A 47 9.06 -4.39 -13.32
CA PRO A 47 10.27 -5.12 -13.01
C PRO A 47 10.72 -4.82 -11.57
N ALA A 48 11.55 -5.72 -11.01
CA ALA A 48 12.14 -5.59 -9.69
C ALA A 48 13.06 -4.36 -9.57
N GLU A 49 13.34 -3.98 -8.32
CA GLU A 49 14.24 -2.88 -7.97
C GLU A 49 15.60 -2.97 -8.71
N GLY A 50 16.09 -1.83 -9.18
CA GLY A 50 17.36 -1.72 -9.92
C GLY A 50 17.27 -2.02 -11.43
N MET A 51 16.12 -2.47 -11.95
CA MET A 51 15.90 -2.66 -13.39
C MET A 51 15.24 -1.44 -14.05
N GLU A 52 15.49 -1.28 -15.35
CA GLU A 52 14.87 -0.22 -16.15
C GLU A 52 13.33 -0.33 -16.14
N GLY A 53 12.65 0.78 -15.84
CA GLY A 53 11.18 0.82 -15.75
C GLY A 53 10.60 0.36 -14.41
N ALA A 54 11.43 0.09 -13.40
CA ALA A 54 10.96 -0.19 -12.04
C ALA A 54 10.32 1.07 -11.41
N ILE A 55 9.17 0.89 -10.76
CA ILE A 55 8.51 1.95 -9.99
C ILE A 55 8.95 1.84 -8.55
N GLN A 56 9.65 2.87 -8.06
CA GLN A 56 10.14 2.94 -6.68
C GLN A 56 9.57 4.18 -6.01
N LEU A 57 9.16 4.02 -4.75
CA LEU A 57 8.62 5.10 -3.93
C LEU A 57 9.28 5.02 -2.56
N VAL A 58 9.79 6.16 -2.07
CA VAL A 58 10.36 6.22 -0.73
C VAL A 58 9.28 6.38 0.32
N LYS A 59 9.61 6.08 1.58
CA LYS A 59 8.66 6.21 2.70
C LYS A 59 8.09 7.64 2.76
N GLY A 60 6.76 7.74 2.67
CA GLY A 60 6.04 9.02 2.73
C GLY A 60 5.88 9.73 1.40
N GLU A 61 6.43 9.18 0.31
CA GLU A 61 6.21 9.70 -1.03
C GLU A 61 4.76 9.48 -1.48
N GLU A 62 4.26 10.38 -2.32
CA GLU A 62 2.92 10.27 -2.85
C GLU A 62 2.81 9.09 -3.82
N MET A 63 1.96 8.14 -3.46
CA MET A 63 1.61 6.99 -4.31
C MET A 63 0.58 7.36 -5.38
N GLY A 64 -0.44 8.09 -4.96
CA GLY A 64 -1.65 8.33 -5.72
C GLY A 64 -2.70 8.99 -4.87
N ARG A 65 -3.81 9.36 -5.51
CA ARG A 65 -4.86 10.17 -4.89
C ARG A 65 -6.24 9.81 -5.40
N PHE A 66 -7.23 10.14 -4.58
CA PHE A 66 -8.62 10.22 -5.00
C PHE A 66 -8.99 11.66 -5.28
N LYS A 67 -9.83 11.90 -6.29
CA LYS A 67 -10.36 13.25 -6.55
C LYS A 67 -11.47 13.64 -5.57
N LEU A 68 -12.14 12.67 -4.93
CA LEU A 68 -13.09 12.89 -3.84
C LEU A 68 -12.99 11.70 -2.86
N GLY A 69 -13.18 11.96 -1.56
CA GLY A 69 -12.89 11.04 -0.44
C GLY A 69 -13.34 9.58 -0.64
N SER A 70 -12.56 8.66 -0.08
CA SER A 70 -12.60 7.23 -0.41
C SER A 70 -11.92 6.39 0.68
N THR A 71 -11.69 5.10 0.43
CA THR A 71 -11.11 4.15 1.38
C THR A 71 -9.77 3.62 0.86
N VAL A 72 -8.77 3.63 1.73
CA VAL A 72 -7.49 2.93 1.51
C VAL A 72 -7.44 1.73 2.46
N ILE A 73 -7.08 0.56 1.92
CA ILE A 73 -6.82 -0.64 2.71
C ILE A 73 -5.35 -0.98 2.52
N ASN A 74 -4.61 -1.13 3.63
CA ASN A 74 -3.23 -1.61 3.62
C ASN A 74 -3.20 -3.01 4.23
N LEU A 75 -2.61 -3.96 3.51
CA LEU A 75 -2.39 -5.33 3.95
C LEU A 75 -0.88 -5.55 4.06
N PHE A 76 -0.48 -6.24 5.13
CA PHE A 76 0.90 -6.57 5.42
C PHE A 76 1.02 -8.09 5.60
N THR A 77 2.21 -8.61 5.37
CA THR A 77 2.53 -10.01 5.67
C THR A 77 2.26 -10.30 7.16
N PRO A 78 1.64 -11.43 7.54
CA PRO A 78 1.36 -11.73 8.94
C PRO A 78 2.62 -11.63 9.81
N GLY A 79 2.54 -10.89 10.92
CA GLY A 79 3.66 -10.70 11.84
C GLY A 79 4.78 -9.76 11.36
N SER A 80 4.67 -9.14 10.18
CA SER A 80 5.70 -8.20 9.68
C SER A 80 5.67 -6.81 10.32
N VAL A 81 4.53 -6.43 10.91
CA VAL A 81 4.32 -5.11 11.52
C VAL A 81 3.56 -5.23 12.83
N GLN A 82 3.82 -4.30 13.74
CA GLN A 82 3.08 -4.10 14.97
C GLN A 82 2.30 -2.78 14.87
N PHE A 83 0.97 -2.87 14.91
CA PHE A 83 0.12 -1.68 14.84
C PHE A 83 0.25 -0.84 16.11
N ALA A 84 0.22 0.48 15.94
CA ALA A 84 0.32 1.40 17.06
C ALA A 84 -0.90 1.24 18.00
N PRO A 85 -0.70 1.22 19.32
CA PRO A 85 -1.73 0.82 20.29
C PRO A 85 -2.94 1.77 20.36
N HIS A 86 -2.80 2.99 19.84
CA HIS A 86 -3.87 3.99 19.80
C HIS A 86 -4.85 3.79 18.64
N LEU A 87 -4.54 2.89 17.70
CA LEU A 87 -5.41 2.59 16.57
C LEU A 87 -6.55 1.69 17.01
N ASN A 88 -7.76 2.23 16.90
CA ASN A 88 -9.01 1.55 17.17
C ASN A 88 -9.98 1.84 16.02
N ASN A 89 -11.08 1.08 15.97
CA ASN A 89 -12.15 1.41 15.03
C ASN A 89 -12.64 2.85 15.29
N GLY A 90 -12.71 3.65 14.23
CA GLY A 90 -13.12 5.05 14.29
C GLY A 90 -12.02 6.04 14.71
N THR A 91 -10.77 5.59 14.94
CA THR A 91 -9.66 6.52 15.20
C THR A 91 -9.49 7.49 14.04
N VAL A 92 -9.59 8.80 14.33
CA VAL A 92 -9.27 9.85 13.36
C VAL A 92 -7.77 9.84 13.08
N THR A 93 -7.42 9.77 11.82
CA THR A 93 -6.03 9.68 11.37
C THR A 93 -5.52 11.04 10.91
N ARG A 94 -4.22 11.30 11.07
CA ARG A 94 -3.55 12.50 10.57
C ARG A 94 -2.37 12.12 9.69
N MET A 95 -2.11 12.93 8.67
CA MET A 95 -0.93 12.75 7.82
C MET A 95 0.34 12.83 8.68
N GLY A 96 1.25 11.88 8.49
CA GLY A 96 2.49 11.74 9.27
C GLY A 96 2.32 10.98 10.59
N GLN A 97 1.10 10.68 11.04
CA GLN A 97 0.89 9.86 12.23
C GLN A 97 1.28 8.40 11.98
N ALA A 98 2.05 7.82 12.90
CA ALA A 98 2.49 6.44 12.80
C ALA A 98 1.31 5.47 12.96
N PHE A 99 1.15 4.56 11.99
CA PHE A 99 0.16 3.48 12.07
C PHE A 99 0.76 2.18 12.61
N ALA A 100 2.00 1.89 12.28
CA ALA A 100 2.65 0.66 12.66
C ALA A 100 4.17 0.84 12.64
N GLU A 101 4.85 -0.03 13.36
CA GLU A 101 6.29 -0.21 13.32
C GLU A 101 6.61 -1.58 12.74
N ALA A 102 7.80 -1.73 12.19
CA ALA A 102 8.30 -3.03 11.77
C ALA A 102 8.34 -3.97 12.97
N ALA A 103 7.82 -5.19 12.84
CA ALA A 103 8.06 -6.18 13.86
C ALA A 103 9.56 -6.48 13.91
N ALA A 104 10.11 -6.62 15.11
CA ALA A 104 11.47 -7.13 15.26
C ALA A 104 11.56 -8.48 14.53
N ALA A 105 12.65 -8.69 13.77
CA ALA A 105 12.89 -9.98 13.15
C ALA A 105 12.83 -11.07 14.25
N PRO A 106 12.15 -12.21 14.01
CA PRO A 106 12.19 -13.30 14.98
C PRO A 106 13.66 -13.67 15.20
N GLU A 107 14.10 -13.68 16.47
CA GLU A 107 15.38 -14.29 16.82
C GLU A 107 15.38 -15.70 16.24
N ALA A 108 16.32 -15.99 15.34
CA ALA A 108 16.50 -17.33 14.83
C ALA A 108 16.93 -18.21 16.00
N THR A 109 15.99 -18.93 16.60
CA THR A 109 16.27 -20.04 17.49
C THR A 109 16.97 -21.11 16.68
N PHE A 110 18.31 -21.07 16.67
CA PHE A 110 19.14 -22.20 16.26
C PHE A 110 19.00 -23.27 17.35
N GLU A 111 17.99 -24.13 17.24
CA GLU A 111 18.00 -25.41 17.94
C GLU A 111 18.99 -26.33 17.21
N GLY A 112 20.23 -26.33 17.70
CA GLY A 112 21.20 -27.37 17.37
C GLY A 112 20.80 -28.68 18.04
N ASN A 113 20.73 -29.75 17.24
CA ASN A 113 20.80 -31.13 17.71
C ASN A 113 21.81 -31.89 16.86
#